data_AF-A0A660RMQ1-F1
#
_entry.id   AF-A0A660RMQ1-F1
#
_cell.length_a   1.000
_cell.length_b   1.000
_cell.length_c   1.000
_cell.angle_alpha   90.00
_cell.angle_beta   90.00
_cell.angle_gamma   90.00
#
_symmetry.space_group_name_H-M   'P 1'
#
loop_
_entity.id
_entity.type
_entity.pdbx_description
1 polymer ?
#
loop_
_entity_poly.entity_id
_entity_poly.type
_entity_poly.pdbx_seq_one_letter_code
_entity_poly.pdbx_strand_id
1 'polypeptide(L)'
;LERSAVELAKDWRTDKVLRRLEALLITANKDNILVVSGSGEVIRPDEDIAAIGSGGMYALAAARALMKNTNLSAREIVSEAMRIASSICIYTNGNITIEEVK
;
A
#
# COMPACT_ATOMS: atom_id res chain seq x y z
N LEU A 1 -2.17 -2.74 15.69
CA LEU A 1 -2.27 -1.88 14.49
C LEU A 1 -3.69 -1.33 14.31
N GLU A 2 -4.71 -2.20 14.24
CA GLU A 2 -6.10 -1.82 13.93
C GLU A 2 -6.67 -0.68 14.80
N ARG A 3 -6.59 -0.77 16.12
CA ARG A 3 -7.08 0.29 17.02
C ARG A 3 -6.43 1.65 16.71
N SER A 4 -5.12 1.66 16.51
CA SER A 4 -4.37 2.88 16.17
C SER A 4 -4.78 3.43 14.80
N ALA A 5 -5.03 2.57 13.81
CA ALA A 5 -5.51 2.98 12.49
C ALA A 5 -6.92 3.57 12.55
N VAL A 6 -7.82 3.00 13.35
CA VAL A 6 -9.18 3.52 13.55
C VAL A 6 -9.17 4.88 14.24
N GLU A 7 -8.37 5.06 15.29
CA GLU A 7 -8.26 6.37 15.95
C GLU A 7 -7.63 7.42 15.02
N LEU A 8 -6.58 7.06 14.27
CA LEU A 8 -6.01 7.94 13.25
C LEU A 8 -7.04 8.36 12.20
N ALA A 9 -7.86 7.43 11.72
CA ALA A 9 -8.90 7.72 10.72
C ALA A 9 -9.96 8.71 11.25
N LYS A 10 -10.34 8.58 12.53
CA LYS A 10 -11.24 9.53 13.19
C LYS A 10 -10.61 10.92 13.30
N ASP A 11 -9.37 11.00 13.78
CA ASP A 11 -8.64 12.26 13.93
C ASP A 11 -8.46 12.94 12.58
N TRP A 12 -8.04 12.20 11.56
CA TRP A 12 -7.87 12.69 10.19
C TRP A 12 -9.18 13.26 9.63
N ARG A 13 -10.31 12.55 9.80
CA ARG A 13 -11.62 12.99 9.31
C ARG A 13 -12.11 14.28 10.00
N THR A 14 -11.81 14.44 11.28
CA THR A 14 -12.27 15.60 12.07
C THR A 14 -11.39 16.83 11.89
N ASP A 15 -10.10 16.63 11.59
CA ASP A 15 -9.16 17.72 11.38
C ASP A 15 -9.48 18.51 10.09
N LYS A 16 -9.56 19.85 10.25
CA LYS A 16 -9.98 20.77 9.18
C LYS A 16 -9.02 20.79 7.99
N VAL A 17 -7.73 20.56 8.24
CA VAL A 17 -6.66 20.58 7.24
C VAL A 17 -6.51 19.19 6.63
N LEU A 18 -6.37 18.16 7.46
CA LEU A 18 -6.06 16.80 6.99
C LEU A 18 -7.18 16.21 6.15
N ARG A 19 -8.46 16.48 6.47
CA ARG A 19 -9.60 15.95 5.70
C ARG A 19 -9.65 16.38 4.22
N ARG A 20 -8.86 17.37 3.82
CA ARG A 20 -8.75 17.84 2.43
C ARG A 20 -7.71 17.07 1.62
N LEU A 21 -6.93 16.20 2.28
CA LEU A 21 -5.97 15.35 1.61
C LEU A 21 -6.71 14.20 0.93
N GLU A 22 -6.55 14.09 -0.38
CA GLU A 22 -7.03 12.95 -1.17
C GLU A 22 -6.07 11.75 -1.11
N ALA A 23 -5.08 11.81 -0.22
CA ALA A 23 -4.07 10.77 -0.06
C ALA A 23 -4.63 9.55 0.68
N LEU A 24 -4.19 8.38 0.24
CA LEU A 24 -4.34 7.12 0.96
C LEU A 24 -3.05 6.83 1.74
N LEU A 25 -3.19 6.14 2.87
CA LEU A 25 -2.08 5.68 3.69
C LEU A 25 -2.13 4.16 3.82
N ILE A 26 -1.01 3.48 3.55
CA ILE A 26 -0.85 2.07 3.90
C ILE A 26 -0.13 1.99 5.24
N THR A 27 -0.68 1.19 6.15
CA THR A 27 -0.02 0.83 7.41
C THR A 27 0.09 -0.69 7.48
N ALA A 28 1.23 -1.19 7.96
CA ALA A 28 1.47 -2.63 8.01
C ALA A 28 2.26 -3.04 9.26
N ASN A 29 1.97 -4.24 9.76
CA ASN A 29 2.79 -4.97 10.72
C ASN A 29 2.91 -6.45 10.26
N LYS A 30 3.48 -7.32 11.10
CA LYS A 30 3.64 -8.74 10.78
C LYS A 30 2.35 -9.49 10.46
N ASP A 31 1.22 -9.01 11.00
CA ASP A 31 -0.05 -9.74 10.97
C ASP A 31 -1.11 -9.06 10.09
N ASN A 32 -0.93 -7.78 9.77
CA ASN A 32 -1.99 -6.98 9.15
C ASN A 32 -1.43 -5.92 8.21
N ILE A 33 -2.15 -5.72 7.11
CA ILE A 33 -2.01 -4.57 6.22
C ILE A 33 -3.36 -3.84 6.24
N LEU A 34 -3.33 -2.52 6.39
CA LEU A 34 -4.53 -1.67 6.40
C LEU A 34 -4.31 -0.45 5.51
N VAL A 35 -5.34 -0.09 4.74
CA VAL A 35 -5.43 1.15 3.98
C VAL A 35 -6.32 2.13 4.76
N VAL A 36 -5.82 3.34 5.00
CA VAL A 36 -6.50 4.41 5.73
C VAL A 36 -6.67 5.62 4.83
N SER A 37 -7.82 6.29 4.90
CA SER A 37 -8.13 7.48 4.09
C SER A 37 -8.61 8.66 4.96
N GLY A 38 -8.52 9.88 4.39
CA GLY A 38 -9.00 11.11 5.04
C GLY A 38 -10.53 11.20 5.21
N SER A 39 -11.30 10.34 4.54
CA SER A 39 -12.75 10.16 4.77
C SER A 39 -13.06 9.41 6.06
N GLY A 40 -12.04 8.85 6.73
CA GLY A 40 -12.15 8.07 7.95
C GLY A 40 -12.39 6.58 7.70
N GLU A 41 -12.06 6.07 6.52
CA GLU A 41 -12.19 4.65 6.20
C GLU A 41 -10.90 3.91 6.59
N VAL A 42 -11.08 2.69 7.11
CA VAL A 42 -10.00 1.74 7.41
C VAL A 42 -10.37 0.43 6.74
N ILE A 43 -9.59 0.04 5.74
CA ILE A 43 -9.88 -1.09 4.85
C ILE A 43 -8.77 -2.12 4.98
N ARG A 44 -9.14 -3.37 5.23
CA ARG A 44 -8.23 -4.52 5.11
C ARG A 44 -8.35 -5.07 3.69
N PRO A 45 -7.23 -5.23 2.96
CA PRO A 45 -7.25 -5.90 1.66
C PRO A 45 -7.59 -7.39 1.81
N ASP A 46 -8.22 -7.97 0.80
CA ASP A 46 -8.60 -9.40 0.80
C ASP A 46 -7.39 -10.35 0.69
N GLU A 47 -6.30 -9.85 0.10
CA GLU A 47 -5.03 -10.55 -0.07
C GLU A 47 -3.94 -9.81 0.74
N ASP A 48 -2.83 -10.48 1.06
CA ASP A 48 -1.72 -9.92 1.86
C ASP A 48 -0.85 -8.89 1.07
N ILE A 49 -1.48 -8.12 0.17
CA ILE A 49 -0.86 -7.10 -0.68
C ILE A 49 -1.79 -5.90 -0.77
N ALA A 50 -1.22 -4.70 -0.61
CA ALA A 50 -1.88 -3.44 -0.92
C ALA A 50 -0.93 -2.53 -1.71
N ALA A 51 -1.49 -1.65 -2.55
CA ALA A 51 -0.74 -0.63 -3.27
C ALA A 51 -1.55 0.66 -3.36
N ILE A 52 -0.86 1.81 -3.35
CA ILE A 52 -1.43 3.15 -3.51
C ILE A 52 -0.55 3.97 -4.47
N GLY A 53 -1.05 5.13 -4.89
CA GLY A 53 -0.33 6.04 -5.78
C GLY A 53 -0.53 5.75 -7.27
N SER A 54 0.12 6.55 -8.12
CA SER A 54 -0.08 6.56 -9.58
C SER A 54 0.26 5.23 -10.27
N GLY A 55 1.26 4.51 -9.79
CA GLY A 55 1.64 3.17 -10.25
C GLY A 55 0.95 2.03 -9.51
N GLY A 56 0.09 2.33 -8.53
CA GLY A 56 -0.41 1.37 -7.54
C GLY A 56 -1.12 0.18 -8.17
N MET A 57 -2.00 0.40 -9.14
CA MET A 57 -2.76 -0.69 -9.77
C MET A 57 -1.89 -1.64 -10.60
N TYR A 58 -0.84 -1.13 -11.24
CA TYR A 58 0.11 -1.97 -11.97
C TYR A 58 0.97 -2.80 -11.02
N ALA A 59 1.47 -2.18 -9.95
CA ALA A 59 2.22 -2.87 -8.90
C ALA A 59 1.36 -3.95 -8.22
N LEU A 60 0.10 -3.63 -7.88
CA LEU A 60 -0.84 -4.58 -7.28
C LEU A 60 -1.08 -5.78 -8.19
N ALA A 61 -1.38 -5.54 -9.47
CA ALA A 61 -1.63 -6.62 -10.43
C ALA A 61 -0.41 -7.54 -10.58
N ALA A 62 0.79 -6.97 -10.73
CA ALA A 62 2.04 -7.71 -10.82
C ALA A 62 2.33 -8.51 -9.55
N ALA A 63 2.22 -7.88 -8.38
CA ALA A 63 2.49 -8.51 -7.10
C ALA A 63 1.53 -9.69 -6.84
N ARG A 64 0.24 -9.55 -7.15
CA ARG A 64 -0.75 -10.64 -7.04
C ARG A 64 -0.42 -11.80 -7.96
N ALA A 65 0.01 -11.53 -9.19
CA ALA A 65 0.42 -12.57 -10.12
C ALA A 65 1.67 -13.32 -9.63
N LEU A 66 2.69 -12.60 -9.16
CA LEU A 66 3.91 -13.20 -8.61
C LEU A 66 3.65 -14.03 -7.36
N MET A 67 2.86 -13.50 -6.41
CA MET A 67 2.50 -14.20 -5.18
C MET A 67 1.77 -15.53 -5.43
N LYS A 68 0.93 -15.59 -6.47
CA LYS A 68 0.15 -16.80 -6.78
C LYS A 68 0.91 -17.86 -7.58
N ASN A 69 1.97 -17.46 -8.30
CA ASN A 69 2.59 -18.32 -9.31
C ASN A 69 4.09 -18.55 -9.09
N THR A 70 4.64 -18.08 -7.98
CA THR A 70 6.07 -18.20 -7.67
C THR A 70 6.29 -18.49 -6.19
N ASN A 71 7.52 -18.88 -5.85
CA ASN A 71 7.97 -19.04 -4.45
C ASN A 71 8.86 -17.87 -4.01
N LEU A 72 8.66 -16.69 -4.61
CA LEU A 72 9.43 -15.50 -4.26
C LEU A 72 9.07 -15.02 -2.85
N SER A 73 10.07 -14.49 -2.14
CA SER A 73 9.86 -13.80 -0.87
C SER A 73 9.08 -12.49 -1.06
N ALA A 74 8.48 -11.97 0.02
CA ALA A 74 7.78 -10.68 -0.02
C ALA A 74 8.66 -9.54 -0.59
N ARG A 75 9.94 -9.52 -0.22
CA ARG A 75 10.92 -8.54 -0.75
C ARG A 75 11.07 -8.64 -2.26
N GLU A 76 11.22 -9.86 -2.77
CA GLU A 76 11.39 -10.11 -4.20
C GLU A 76 10.11 -9.77 -4.99
N ILE A 77 8.95 -10.14 -4.46
CA ILE A 77 7.64 -9.80 -5.05
C ILE A 77 7.49 -8.28 -5.16
N VAL A 78 7.74 -7.53 -4.07
CA VAL A 78 7.64 -6.07 -4.07
C VAL A 78 8.64 -5.45 -5.04
N SER A 79 9.88 -5.95 -5.06
CA SER A 79 10.92 -5.44 -5.96
C SER A 79 10.52 -5.60 -7.43
N GLU A 80 10.05 -6.78 -7.82
CA GLU A 80 9.71 -7.06 -9.20
C GLU A 80 8.41 -6.37 -9.63
N ALA A 81 7.39 -6.34 -8.76
CA ALA A 81 6.15 -5.62 -9.01
C ALA A 81 6.37 -4.13 -9.23
N MET A 82 7.25 -3.50 -8.44
CA MET A 82 7.59 -2.08 -8.59
C MET A 82 8.41 -1.82 -9.87
N ARG A 83 9.29 -2.74 -10.27
CA ARG A 83 9.97 -2.64 -11.58
C ARG A 83 8.97 -2.66 -12.72
N ILE A 84 8.01 -3.59 -12.70
CA ILE A 84 6.94 -3.66 -13.71
C ILE A 84 6.14 -2.36 -13.71
N ALA A 85 5.72 -1.87 -12.55
CA ALA A 85 5.00 -0.60 -12.45
C ALA A 85 5.79 0.58 -13.03
N SER A 86 7.10 0.64 -12.80
CA SER A 86 7.97 1.69 -13.34
C SER A 86 8.15 1.64 -14.87
N SER A 87 7.99 0.47 -15.48
CA SER A 87 8.02 0.32 -16.94
C SER A 87 6.72 0.72 -17.65
N ILE A 88 5.61 0.80 -16.90
CA ILE A 88 4.26 1.05 -17.45
C ILE A 88 3.79 2.46 -17.11
N CYS A 89 3.94 2.88 -15.86
CA CYS A 89 3.42 4.16 -15.38
C CYS A 89 4.46 5.28 -15.53
N ILE A 90 4.17 6.28 -16.36
CA ILE A 90 5.04 7.45 -16.59
C ILE A 90 5.34 8.26 -15.31
N TYR A 91 4.55 8.08 -14.25
CA TYR A 91 4.71 8.74 -12.95
C TYR A 91 5.42 7.86 -11.90
N THR A 92 5.88 6.66 -12.28
CA THR A 92 6.61 5.74 -11.41
C THR A 92 7.98 5.47 -12.02
N ASN A 93 9.06 5.66 -11.26
CA ASN A 93 10.43 5.44 -11.75
C ASN A 93 11.06 4.19 -11.13
N GLY A 94 12.26 3.82 -11.61
CA GLY A 94 13.00 2.65 -11.15
C GLY A 94 13.80 2.82 -9.86
N ASN A 95 13.74 3.98 -9.21
CA ASN A 95 14.44 4.22 -7.95
C ASN A 95 13.58 3.71 -6.78
N ILE A 96 13.78 2.45 -6.40
CA ILE A 96 12.91 1.74 -5.46
C ILE A 96 13.61 1.62 -4.09
N THR A 97 12.93 2.06 -3.03
CA THR A 97 13.31 1.81 -1.64
C THR A 97 12.40 0.74 -1.05
N ILE A 98 12.97 -0.25 -0.34
CA ILE A 98 12.22 -1.35 0.26
C ILE A 98 12.56 -1.44 1.74
N GLU A 99 11.55 -1.27 2.58
CA GLU A 99 11.61 -1.40 4.03
C GLU A 99 10.92 -2.69 4.49
N GLU A 100 11.43 -3.29 5.57
CA GLU A 100 10.92 -4.55 6.10
C GLU A 100 10.78 -4.49 7.63
N VAL A 101 9.70 -5.09 8.13
CA VAL A 101 9.46 -5.27 9.56
C VAL A 101 10.14 -6.55 10.02
N LYS A 102 11.06 -6.45 10.99
CA LYS A 102 11.74 -7.62 11.59
C LYS A 102 10.86 -8.37 12.55
#